data_AF-A0A3B7D3J3-F1
#
_entry.id   AF-A0A3B7D3J3-F1
#
_cell.length_a   1.000
_cell.length_b   1.000
_cell.length_c   1.000
_cell.angle_alpha   90.00
_cell.angle_beta   90.00
_cell.angle_gamma   90.00
#
_symmetry.space_group_name_H-M   'P 1'
#
loop_
_entity.id
_entity.type
_entity.pdbx_description
1 polymer ?
#
loop_
_entity_poly.entity_id
_entity_poly.type
_entity_poly.pdbx_seq_one_letter_code
_entity_poly.pdbx_strand_id
1 'polypeptide(L)'
;MAQRVAGVLTSRRSGNVRYNWSVSNSSALQAWIVEALSAVGGSGKFLDVSKQVWSRHRAELESTGDLVYVWQLELRETASMMAAAAELLVDGDVWALPTGAIARVKPGRWTEDDVRVAVEAYASMLRDTLDGRPTRRREAAAVVVSSTGRTSSMVEAMFANISAVVQELGLDHLPAYPPRSNVPAGVRPAVRESLADLIHA
;
A
#
# COMPACT_ATOMS: atom_id res chain seq x y z
N MET A 1 -39.20 -46.94 -26.21
CA MET A 1 -40.28 -47.49 -25.35
C MET A 1 -40.26 -46.71 -24.04
N ALA A 2 -41.33 -45.94 -23.78
CA ALA A 2 -41.75 -45.27 -22.52
C ALA A 2 -40.69 -44.50 -21.68
N GLN A 3 -40.60 -43.17 -21.73
CA GLN A 3 -41.36 -42.15 -20.96
C GLN A 3 -41.56 -42.43 -19.45
N ARG A 4 -41.17 -41.43 -18.63
CA ARG A 4 -41.88 -40.78 -17.49
C ARG A 4 -40.84 -40.22 -16.48
N VAL A 5 -40.90 -39.03 -15.88
CA VAL A 5 -41.77 -37.84 -15.93
C VAL A 5 -40.92 -36.67 -15.40
N ALA A 6 -40.96 -35.52 -16.07
CA ALA A 6 -40.41 -34.26 -15.57
C ALA A 6 -41.44 -33.60 -14.64
N GLY A 7 -41.07 -33.38 -13.38
CA GLY A 7 -41.77 -32.49 -12.46
C GLY A 7 -41.16 -31.10 -12.55
N VAL A 8 -41.87 -30.17 -13.17
CA VAL A 8 -41.58 -28.73 -13.10
C VAL A 8 -42.15 -28.21 -11.78
N LEU A 9 -41.27 -27.74 -10.90
CA LEU A 9 -41.63 -26.74 -9.89
C LEU A 9 -40.70 -25.52 -10.06
N THR A 10 -41.38 -24.40 -10.15
CA THR A 10 -41.00 -23.05 -10.55
C THR A 10 -39.96 -22.35 -9.66
N SER A 11 -39.05 -21.62 -10.33
CA SER A 11 -38.73 -20.19 -10.11
C SER A 11 -37.69 -19.74 -9.06
N ARG A 12 -36.68 -19.00 -9.60
CA ARG A 12 -35.69 -18.05 -9.00
C ARG A 12 -34.57 -18.73 -8.17
N ARG A 13 -33.27 -18.44 -8.33
CA ARG A 13 -32.55 -17.23 -8.77
C ARG A 13 -31.09 -17.61 -9.13
N SER A 14 -30.50 -16.90 -10.09
CA SER A 14 -29.06 -16.81 -10.45
C SER A 14 -28.25 -18.10 -10.63
N GLY A 15 -27.94 -18.42 -11.90
CA GLY A 15 -26.86 -19.34 -12.25
C GLY A 15 -25.50 -18.78 -11.82
N ASN A 16 -24.89 -19.40 -10.82
CA ASN A 16 -23.48 -19.23 -10.48
C ASN A 16 -22.63 -19.90 -11.57
N VAL A 17 -22.19 -19.12 -12.55
CA VAL A 17 -21.04 -19.50 -13.37
C VAL A 17 -19.80 -19.17 -12.54
N ARG A 18 -19.30 -20.15 -11.77
CA ARG A 18 -17.96 -20.06 -11.18
C ARG A 18 -16.98 -20.34 -12.31
N TYR A 19 -16.39 -19.29 -12.88
CA TYR A 19 -15.24 -19.52 -13.75
C TYR A 19 -14.10 -20.06 -12.90
N ASN A 20 -13.21 -20.83 -13.52
CA ASN A 20 -12.07 -21.42 -12.85
C ASN A 20 -10.91 -20.42 -12.94
N TRP A 21 -10.95 -19.33 -12.16
CA TRP A 21 -9.83 -18.39 -12.07
C TRP A 21 -8.71 -19.05 -11.25
N SER A 22 -7.49 -18.99 -11.78
CA SER A 22 -6.37 -19.81 -11.34
C SER A 22 -6.01 -19.53 -9.87
N VAL A 23 -5.82 -20.62 -9.12
CA VAL A 23 -5.33 -20.66 -7.73
C VAL A 23 -3.99 -19.91 -7.53
N SER A 24 -3.31 -19.52 -8.61
CA SER A 24 -1.95 -18.99 -8.64
C SER A 24 -1.75 -17.64 -7.94
N ASN A 25 -2.78 -16.79 -7.79
CA ASN A 25 -2.65 -15.47 -7.12
C ASN A 25 -3.45 -15.33 -5.81
N SER A 26 -4.24 -16.34 -5.43
CA SER A 26 -5.14 -16.23 -4.27
C SER A 26 -4.37 -15.99 -2.97
N SER A 27 -3.24 -16.67 -2.76
CA SER A 27 -2.43 -16.49 -1.55
C SER A 27 -1.76 -15.11 -1.46
N ALA A 28 -1.33 -14.54 -2.60
CA ALA A 28 -0.78 -13.19 -2.65
C ALA A 28 -1.87 -12.14 -2.36
N LEU A 29 -3.02 -12.25 -3.02
CA LEU A 29 -4.16 -11.34 -2.81
C LEU A 29 -4.68 -11.41 -1.37
N GLN A 30 -4.74 -12.60 -0.74
CA GLN A 30 -5.07 -12.75 0.69
C GLN A 30 -4.11 -11.94 1.57
N ALA A 31 -2.81 -12.12 1.37
CA ALA A 31 -1.79 -11.39 2.12
C ALA A 31 -1.90 -9.87 1.94
N TRP A 32 -2.18 -9.42 0.72
CA TRP A 32 -2.32 -7.99 0.40
C TRP A 32 -3.60 -7.38 0.99
N ILE A 33 -4.70 -8.13 1.08
CA ILE A 33 -5.92 -7.69 1.79
C ILE A 33 -5.62 -7.48 3.28
N VAL A 34 -4.96 -8.46 3.90
CA VAL A 34 -4.59 -8.36 5.33
C VAL A 34 -3.64 -7.20 5.57
N GLU A 35 -2.64 -7.03 4.72
CA GLU A 35 -1.70 -5.89 4.78
C GLU A 35 -2.43 -4.55 4.65
N ALA A 36 -3.29 -4.40 3.64
CA ALA A 36 -4.02 -3.17 3.38
C ALA A 36 -4.95 -2.80 4.54
N LEU A 37 -5.71 -3.76 5.08
CA LEU A 37 -6.59 -3.53 6.23
C LEU A 37 -5.81 -3.23 7.51
N SER A 38 -4.69 -3.93 7.74
CA SER A 38 -3.82 -3.68 8.89
C SER A 38 -3.26 -2.25 8.87
N ALA A 39 -2.92 -1.74 7.68
CA ALA A 39 -2.43 -0.37 7.50
C ALA A 39 -3.46 0.71 7.83
N VAL A 40 -4.76 0.39 7.81
CA VAL A 40 -5.87 1.32 8.11
C VAL A 40 -6.57 1.01 9.44
N GLY A 41 -5.93 0.25 10.34
CA GLY A 41 -6.46 -0.04 11.68
C GLY A 41 -7.38 -1.27 11.76
N GLY A 42 -7.35 -2.13 10.75
CA GLY A 42 -8.04 -3.41 10.71
C GLY A 42 -9.42 -3.39 10.04
N SER A 43 -9.89 -2.23 9.57
CA SER A 43 -11.16 -2.08 8.85
C SER A 43 -11.08 -0.98 7.79
N GLY A 44 -11.68 -1.20 6.63
CA GLY A 44 -11.68 -0.24 5.54
C GLY A 44 -12.64 -0.61 4.41
N LYS A 45 -12.92 0.35 3.52
CA LYS A 45 -13.75 0.08 2.34
C LYS A 45 -12.94 -0.67 1.28
N PHE A 46 -13.63 -1.48 0.47
CA PHE A 46 -13.06 -2.17 -0.69
C PHE A 46 -12.19 -1.26 -1.57
N LEU A 47 -12.65 -0.04 -1.83
CA LEU A 47 -11.92 0.90 -2.67
C LEU A 47 -10.60 1.35 -2.02
N ASP A 48 -10.59 1.56 -0.70
CA ASP A 48 -9.39 1.96 0.03
C ASP A 48 -8.39 0.80 0.08
N VAL A 49 -8.88 -0.42 0.32
CA VAL A 49 -8.08 -1.66 0.22
C VAL A 49 -7.49 -1.79 -1.19
N SER A 50 -8.29 -1.60 -2.24
CA SER A 50 -7.83 -1.68 -3.63
C SER A 50 -6.75 -0.64 -3.93
N LYS A 51 -6.93 0.62 -3.52
CA LYS A 51 -5.90 1.66 -3.70
C LYS A 51 -4.59 1.28 -3.01
N GLN A 52 -4.67 0.73 -1.80
CA GLN A 52 -3.51 0.27 -1.05
C GLN A 52 -2.81 -0.93 -1.72
N VAL A 53 -3.58 -1.90 -2.21
CA VAL A 53 -3.02 -3.04 -2.96
C VAL A 53 -2.34 -2.54 -4.23
N TRP A 54 -2.97 -1.65 -5.00
CA TRP A 54 -2.35 -1.07 -6.19
C TRP A 54 -1.06 -0.31 -5.85
N SER A 55 -1.10 0.62 -4.90
CA SER A 55 0.08 1.43 -4.53
C SER A 55 1.26 0.58 -4.06
N ARG A 56 1.00 -0.57 -3.39
CA ARG A 56 2.03 -1.44 -2.83
C ARG A 56 2.54 -2.53 -3.75
N HIS A 57 1.63 -3.10 -4.54
CA HIS A 57 1.87 -4.33 -5.31
C HIS A 57 1.65 -4.12 -6.82
N ARG A 58 1.74 -2.87 -7.28
CA ARG A 58 1.60 -2.52 -8.71
C ARG A 58 2.53 -3.34 -9.60
N ALA A 59 3.80 -3.46 -9.23
CA ALA A 59 4.79 -4.14 -10.06
C ALA A 59 4.45 -5.64 -10.20
N GLU A 60 4.03 -6.26 -9.10
CA GLU A 60 3.56 -7.64 -9.06
C GLU A 60 2.30 -7.81 -9.90
N LEU A 61 1.33 -6.90 -9.78
CA LEU A 61 0.11 -6.89 -10.60
C LEU A 61 0.42 -6.72 -12.09
N GLU A 62 1.29 -5.77 -12.47
CA GLU A 62 1.70 -5.53 -13.86
C GLU A 62 2.46 -6.74 -14.43
N SER A 63 3.18 -7.50 -13.60
CA SER A 63 3.85 -8.73 -14.03
C SER A 63 2.90 -9.89 -14.37
N THR A 64 1.62 -9.79 -14.00
CA THR A 64 0.61 -10.84 -14.26
C THR A 64 0.03 -10.84 -15.67
N GLY A 65 0.46 -9.91 -16.54
CA GLY A 65 -0.04 -9.79 -17.91
C GLY A 65 -1.50 -9.32 -17.94
N ASP A 66 -2.36 -9.98 -18.70
CA ASP A 66 -3.77 -9.57 -18.89
C ASP A 66 -4.58 -9.52 -17.58
N LEU A 67 -4.15 -10.23 -16.53
CA LEU A 67 -4.80 -10.21 -15.22
C LEU A 67 -4.70 -8.84 -14.53
N VAL A 68 -3.77 -7.96 -14.94
CA VAL A 68 -3.69 -6.57 -14.44
C VAL A 68 -4.95 -5.75 -14.75
N TYR A 69 -5.78 -6.17 -15.70
CA TYR A 69 -7.03 -5.48 -16.04
C TYR A 69 -8.23 -5.98 -15.23
N VAL A 70 -8.10 -7.12 -14.54
CA VAL A 70 -9.20 -7.78 -13.81
C VAL A 70 -8.86 -8.11 -12.36
N TRP A 71 -7.69 -7.74 -11.85
CA TRP A 71 -7.25 -8.08 -10.49
C TRP A 71 -8.19 -7.61 -9.38
N GLN A 72 -8.97 -6.55 -9.59
CA GLN A 72 -9.99 -6.10 -8.62
C GLN A 72 -11.16 -7.07 -8.50
N LEU A 73 -11.48 -7.80 -9.59
CA LEU A 73 -12.45 -8.89 -9.57
C LEU A 73 -11.87 -10.06 -8.75
N GLU A 74 -10.61 -10.44 -9.02
CA GLU A 74 -9.90 -11.47 -8.24
C GLU A 74 -9.80 -11.12 -6.75
N LEU A 75 -9.58 -9.84 -6.42
CA LEU A 75 -9.52 -9.35 -5.04
C LEU A 75 -10.86 -9.55 -4.33
N ARG A 76 -11.99 -9.29 -5.01
CA ARG A 76 -13.34 -9.50 -4.47
C ARG A 76 -13.66 -10.97 -4.29
N GLU A 77 -13.32 -11.80 -5.26
CA GLU A 77 -13.48 -13.25 -5.15
C GLU A 77 -12.65 -13.80 -3.99
N THR A 78 -11.40 -13.34 -3.86
CA THR A 78 -10.52 -13.70 -2.75
C THR A 78 -11.11 -13.28 -1.40
N ALA A 79 -11.61 -12.05 -1.28
CA ALA A 79 -12.28 -11.60 -0.06
C ALA A 79 -13.53 -12.43 0.26
N SER A 80 -14.31 -12.82 -0.76
CA SER A 80 -15.46 -13.73 -0.58
C SER A 80 -15.02 -15.10 -0.07
N MET A 81 -13.88 -15.63 -0.53
CA MET A 81 -13.32 -16.88 -0.04
C MET A 81 -12.84 -16.76 1.41
N MET A 82 -12.12 -15.68 1.75
CA MET A 82 -11.67 -15.40 3.12
C MET A 82 -12.86 -15.23 4.08
N ALA A 83 -13.95 -14.60 3.62
CA ALA A 83 -15.17 -14.45 4.40
C ALA A 83 -15.84 -15.81 4.67
N ALA A 84 -15.90 -16.70 3.67
CA ALA A 84 -16.41 -18.05 3.84
C ALA A 84 -15.56 -18.88 4.82
N ALA A 85 -14.26 -18.59 4.93
CA ALA A 85 -13.34 -19.19 5.90
C ALA A 85 -13.32 -18.50 7.28
N ALA A 86 -14.12 -17.45 7.48
CA ALA A 86 -14.13 -16.61 8.68
C ALA A 86 -12.77 -15.89 8.98
N GLU A 87 -11.94 -15.70 7.96
CA GLU A 87 -10.67 -14.96 8.03
C GLU A 87 -10.83 -13.46 7.75
N LEU A 88 -11.97 -13.09 7.16
CA LEU A 88 -12.35 -11.72 6.86
C LEU A 88 -13.83 -11.50 7.18
N LEU A 89 -14.16 -10.36 7.76
CA LEU A 89 -15.54 -9.90 7.92
C LEU A 89 -15.88 -8.99 6.74
N VAL A 90 -16.95 -9.31 6.01
CA VAL A 90 -17.42 -8.53 4.87
C VAL A 90 -18.86 -8.08 5.13
N ASP A 91 -19.06 -6.78 5.24
CA ASP A 91 -20.38 -6.13 5.35
C ASP A 91 -20.53 -5.10 4.23
N GLY A 92 -21.19 -5.51 3.14
CA GLY A 92 -21.33 -4.68 1.95
C GLY A 92 -19.97 -4.34 1.30
N ASP A 93 -19.61 -3.06 1.30
CA ASP A 93 -18.31 -2.57 0.81
C ASP A 93 -17.25 -2.42 1.91
N VAL A 94 -17.59 -2.69 3.17
CA VAL A 94 -16.69 -2.59 4.33
C VAL A 94 -16.11 -3.97 4.63
N TRP A 95 -14.78 -4.03 4.67
CA TRP A 95 -14.01 -5.23 5.00
C TRP A 95 -13.28 -5.00 6.32
N ALA A 96 -13.25 -6.01 7.17
CA ALA A 96 -12.56 -5.94 8.45
C ALA A 96 -11.88 -7.27 8.82
N LEU A 97 -10.73 -7.17 9.48
CA LEU A 97 -10.08 -8.33 10.09
C LEU A 97 -10.83 -8.72 11.36
N PRO A 98 -11.01 -10.03 11.65
CA PRO A 98 -11.56 -10.48 12.92
C PRO A 98 -10.77 -9.94 14.11
N THR A 99 -11.44 -9.63 15.22
CA THR A 99 -10.80 -9.13 16.44
C THR A 99 -9.68 -10.09 16.91
N GLY A 100 -8.46 -9.58 17.06
CA GLY A 100 -7.28 -10.39 17.41
C GLY A 100 -6.45 -10.88 16.22
N ALA A 101 -6.97 -10.79 14.99
CA ALA A 101 -6.23 -11.09 13.76
C ALA A 101 -5.37 -9.91 13.25
N ILE A 102 -5.28 -8.81 14.01
CA ILE A 102 -4.33 -7.71 13.77
C ILE A 102 -2.93 -8.20 14.16
N ALA A 103 -2.43 -9.21 13.44
CA ALA A 103 -1.03 -9.57 13.48
C ALA A 103 -0.23 -8.37 12.98
N ARG A 104 0.87 -8.05 13.65
CA ARG A 104 1.75 -6.94 13.27
C ARG A 104 2.41 -7.27 11.94
N VAL A 105 1.75 -6.94 10.83
CA VAL A 105 2.27 -7.16 9.48
C VAL A 105 3.62 -6.46 9.39
N LYS A 106 4.67 -7.21 9.01
CA LYS A 106 5.98 -6.62 8.80
C LYS A 106 5.83 -5.61 7.67
N PRO A 107 6.18 -4.34 7.88
CA PRO A 107 6.00 -3.33 6.85
C PRO A 107 6.81 -3.76 5.61
N GLY A 108 6.14 -3.80 4.45
CA GLY A 108 6.69 -4.31 3.19
C GLY A 108 7.86 -3.47 2.64
N ARG A 109 8.22 -3.63 1.37
CA ARG A 109 9.21 -2.75 0.71
C ARG A 109 8.70 -1.31 0.69
N TRP A 110 9.57 -0.30 0.79
CA TRP A 110 9.20 1.10 0.53
C TRP A 110 8.72 1.22 -0.92
N THR A 111 7.49 1.68 -1.11
CA THR A 111 6.87 1.87 -2.44
C THR A 111 7.25 3.22 -3.01
N GLU A 112 6.97 3.45 -4.29
CA GLU A 112 7.18 4.77 -4.91
C GLU A 112 6.36 5.87 -4.22
N ASP A 113 5.10 5.58 -3.88
CA ASP A 113 4.25 6.51 -3.12
C ASP A 113 4.77 6.76 -1.71
N ASP A 114 5.18 5.71 -0.98
CA ASP A 114 5.74 5.88 0.37
C ASP A 114 7.01 6.73 0.32
N VAL A 115 7.87 6.50 -0.68
CA VAL A 115 9.10 7.28 -0.92
C VAL A 115 8.76 8.72 -1.23
N ARG A 116 7.81 8.98 -2.15
CA ARG A 116 7.40 10.33 -2.53
C ARG A 116 6.88 11.11 -1.32
N VAL A 117 6.00 10.50 -0.51
CA VAL A 117 5.50 11.12 0.74
C VAL A 117 6.63 11.45 1.71
N ALA A 118 7.58 10.55 1.90
CA ALA A 118 8.73 10.79 2.78
C ALA A 118 9.66 11.90 2.25
N VAL A 119 9.92 11.91 0.94
CA VAL A 119 10.74 12.92 0.29
C VAL A 119 10.09 14.30 0.34
N GLU A 120 8.80 14.41 0.04
CA GLU A 120 8.05 15.67 0.13
C GLU A 120 8.09 16.25 1.55
N ALA A 121 7.88 15.40 2.57
CA ALA A 121 7.95 15.82 3.98
C ALA A 121 9.36 16.29 4.37
N TYR A 122 10.40 15.58 3.93
CA TYR A 122 11.79 15.97 4.17
C TYR A 122 12.13 17.30 3.47
N ALA A 123 11.80 17.42 2.18
CA ALA A 123 12.08 18.59 1.36
C ALA A 123 11.38 19.84 1.91
N SER A 124 10.15 19.72 2.44
CA SER A 124 9.48 20.82 3.14
C SER A 124 10.27 21.27 4.38
N MET A 125 10.73 20.33 5.22
CA MET A 125 11.55 20.69 6.38
C MET A 125 12.92 21.29 5.99
N LEU A 126 13.51 20.82 4.89
CA LEU A 126 14.77 21.36 4.38
C LEU A 126 14.60 22.81 3.94
N ARG A 127 13.56 23.13 3.16
CA ARG A 127 13.23 24.51 2.80
C ARG A 127 12.95 25.38 4.02
N ASP A 128 12.20 24.88 5.00
CA ASP A 128 11.99 25.58 6.28
C ASP A 128 13.34 25.94 6.94
N THR A 129 14.30 25.02 6.94
CA THR A 129 15.64 25.24 7.53
C THR A 129 16.45 26.27 6.76
N LEU A 130 16.45 26.19 5.42
CA LEU A 130 17.17 27.14 4.56
C LEU A 130 16.61 28.57 4.69
N ASP A 131 15.32 28.70 4.95
CA ASP A 131 14.66 29.98 5.25
C ASP A 131 14.88 30.46 6.70
N GLY A 132 15.62 29.71 7.52
CA GLY A 132 15.82 30.01 8.95
C GLY A 132 14.58 29.77 9.82
N ARG A 133 13.57 29.07 9.32
CA ARG A 133 12.35 28.72 10.06
C ARG A 133 12.57 27.46 10.92
N PRO A 134 11.93 27.35 12.11
CA PRO A 134 12.06 26.16 12.94
C PRO A 134 11.54 24.89 12.27
N THR A 135 12.30 23.79 12.35
CA THR A 135 11.89 22.50 11.76
C THR A 135 10.74 21.86 12.54
N ARG A 136 9.71 21.39 11.83
CA ARG A 136 8.54 20.69 12.38
C ARG A 136 8.70 19.16 12.36
N ARG A 137 9.85 18.65 12.83
CA ARG A 137 10.27 17.23 12.72
C ARG A 137 9.20 16.22 13.14
N ARG A 138 8.59 16.44 14.30
CA ARG A 138 7.57 15.53 14.86
C ARG A 138 6.31 15.51 13.99
N GLU A 139 5.90 16.66 13.47
CA GLU A 139 4.73 16.79 12.61
C GLU A 139 4.99 16.12 11.25
N ALA A 140 6.14 16.40 10.63
CA ALA A 140 6.53 15.77 9.37
C ALA A 140 6.61 14.24 9.50
N ALA A 141 7.21 13.72 10.57
CA ALA A 141 7.24 12.28 10.82
C ALA A 141 5.83 11.70 11.01
N ALA A 142 4.94 12.39 11.72
CA ALA A 142 3.56 11.96 11.92
C ALA A 142 2.77 11.89 10.60
N VAL A 143 2.97 12.85 9.69
CA VAL A 143 2.36 12.84 8.35
C VAL A 143 2.82 11.62 7.54
N VAL A 144 4.11 11.30 7.55
CA VAL A 144 4.62 10.11 6.83
C VAL A 144 4.06 8.83 7.47
N VAL A 145 4.05 8.72 8.79
CA VAL A 145 3.50 7.56 9.52
C VAL A 145 2.04 7.33 9.15
N SER A 146 1.19 8.36 9.23
CA SER A 146 -0.25 8.22 8.94
C SER A 146 -0.55 7.89 7.48
N SER A 147 0.28 8.38 6.55
CA SER A 147 0.08 8.18 5.12
C SER A 147 0.59 6.82 4.62
N THR A 148 1.66 6.31 5.23
CA THR A 148 2.38 5.11 4.73
C THR A 148 2.15 3.87 5.61
N GLY A 149 1.72 4.05 6.86
CA GLY A 149 1.66 2.97 7.86
C GLY A 149 3.03 2.57 8.41
N ARG A 150 4.10 3.29 8.06
CA ARG A 150 5.47 3.05 8.57
C ARG A 150 5.57 3.46 10.02
N THR A 151 6.45 2.80 10.77
CA THR A 151 6.74 3.21 12.15
C THR A 151 7.62 4.45 12.17
N SER A 152 7.54 5.25 13.24
CA SER A 152 8.38 6.45 13.41
C SER A 152 9.87 6.16 13.23
N SER A 153 10.36 5.03 13.74
CA SER A 153 11.77 4.61 13.59
C SER A 153 12.15 4.35 12.14
N MET A 154 11.25 3.76 11.33
CA MET A 154 11.48 3.56 9.90
C MET A 154 11.48 4.89 9.14
N VAL A 155 10.61 5.81 9.52
CA VAL A 155 10.57 7.16 8.93
C VAL A 155 11.85 7.93 9.23
N GLU A 156 12.33 7.92 10.46
CA GLU A 156 13.62 8.54 10.81
C GLU A 156 14.80 7.93 10.05
N ALA A 157 14.79 6.60 9.88
CA ALA A 157 15.78 5.93 9.05
C ALA A 157 15.69 6.34 7.57
N MET A 158 14.47 6.51 7.04
CA MET A 158 14.26 7.02 5.68
C MET A 158 14.74 8.47 5.53
N PHE A 159 14.48 9.35 6.49
CA PHE A 159 15.01 10.71 6.48
C PHE A 159 16.53 10.76 6.51
N ALA A 160 17.17 9.88 7.30
CA ALA A 160 18.63 9.71 7.27
C ALA A 160 19.16 9.21 5.91
N ASN A 161 18.43 8.31 5.24
CA ASN A 161 18.77 7.87 3.88
C ASN A 161 18.60 9.01 2.86
N ILE A 162 17.55 9.82 2.99
CA ILE A 162 17.34 11.02 2.15
C ILE A 162 18.46 12.03 2.36
N SER A 163 18.90 12.27 3.61
CA SER A 163 20.06 13.12 3.91
C SER A 163 21.31 12.72 3.14
N ALA A 164 21.55 11.41 2.94
CA ALA A 164 22.66 10.95 2.12
C ALA A 164 22.54 11.37 0.66
N VAL A 165 21.33 11.30 0.08
CA VAL A 165 21.09 11.77 -1.29
C VAL A 165 21.18 13.29 -1.40
N VAL A 166 20.68 14.03 -0.40
CA VAL A 166 20.82 15.50 -0.35
C VAL A 166 22.31 15.89 -0.35
N GLN A 167 23.13 15.18 0.45
CA GLN A 167 24.57 15.35 0.46
C GLN A 167 25.23 14.96 -0.88
N GLU A 168 24.78 13.87 -1.53
CA GLU A 168 25.24 13.48 -2.88
C GLU A 168 25.00 14.59 -3.92
N LEU A 169 23.97 15.42 -3.72
CA LEU A 169 23.63 16.56 -4.58
C LEU A 169 24.36 17.86 -4.22
N GLY A 170 25.23 17.84 -3.20
CA GLY A 170 26.01 19.00 -2.77
C GLY A 170 25.25 19.99 -1.88
N LEU A 171 24.07 19.60 -1.37
CA LEU A 171 23.27 20.42 -0.46
C LEU A 171 23.54 20.05 1.01
N ASP A 172 23.40 21.03 1.90
CA ASP A 172 23.38 20.77 3.34
C ASP A 172 22.12 20.01 3.73
N HIS A 173 22.28 18.92 4.46
CA HIS A 173 21.17 18.10 4.94
C HIS A 173 20.69 18.57 6.32
N LEU A 174 19.48 18.15 6.71
CA LEU A 174 18.96 18.41 8.05
C LEU A 174 19.84 17.77 9.13
N PRO A 175 20.47 18.53 10.07
CA PRO A 175 21.42 18.00 11.04
C PRO A 175 20.85 16.92 11.98
N ALA A 176 19.52 16.96 12.17
CA ALA A 176 18.78 15.97 12.95
C ALA A 176 18.85 14.54 12.38
N TYR A 177 19.19 14.39 11.10
CA TYR A 177 19.14 13.12 10.38
C TYR A 177 20.51 12.86 9.72
N PRO A 178 21.48 12.29 10.44
CA PRO A 178 22.79 11.97 9.88
C PRO A 178 22.67 11.04 8.66
N PRO A 179 23.39 11.30 7.56
CA PRO A 179 23.34 10.52 6.32
C PRO A 179 23.57 9.01 6.53
N ARG A 180 22.69 8.20 5.92
CA ARG A 180 22.83 6.74 5.85
C ARG A 180 22.90 6.28 4.39
N SER A 181 23.87 5.43 4.08
CA SER A 181 24.15 4.98 2.71
C SER A 181 23.18 3.91 2.17
N ASN A 182 22.34 3.31 3.01
CA ASN A 182 21.35 2.30 2.61
C ASN A 182 20.12 2.95 1.99
N VAL A 183 20.31 3.59 0.83
CA VAL A 183 19.27 4.35 0.13
C VAL A 183 18.33 3.42 -0.64
N PRO A 184 17.03 3.34 -0.29
CA PRO A 184 16.05 2.54 -1.02
C PRO A 184 15.93 2.98 -2.49
N ALA A 185 15.56 2.03 -3.34
CA ALA A 185 15.23 2.34 -4.74
C ALA A 185 14.11 3.38 -4.83
N GLY A 186 14.18 4.27 -5.82
CA GLY A 186 13.24 5.37 -5.99
C GLY A 186 13.58 6.64 -5.21
N VAL A 187 14.34 6.56 -4.10
CA VAL A 187 14.67 7.76 -3.29
C VAL A 187 15.53 8.74 -4.08
N ARG A 188 16.56 8.27 -4.79
CA ARG A 188 17.43 9.15 -5.60
C ARG A 188 16.66 9.98 -6.65
N PRO A 189 15.87 9.37 -7.54
CA PRO A 189 15.09 10.15 -8.51
C PRO A 189 14.06 11.07 -7.82
N ALA A 190 13.35 10.59 -6.80
CA ALA A 190 12.36 11.41 -6.09
C ALA A 190 12.98 12.65 -5.40
N VAL A 191 14.15 12.51 -4.78
CA VAL A 191 14.86 13.65 -4.16
C VAL A 191 15.33 14.64 -5.21
N ARG A 192 15.89 14.17 -6.33
CA ARG A 192 16.31 15.05 -7.44
C ARG A 192 15.15 15.86 -8.00
N GLU A 193 14.01 15.21 -8.20
CA GLU A 193 12.79 15.87 -8.67
C GLU A 193 12.29 16.89 -7.63
N SER A 194 12.18 16.49 -6.37
CA SER A 194 11.61 17.33 -5.31
C SER A 194 12.47 18.55 -4.96
N LEU A 195 13.78 18.50 -5.22
CA LEU A 195 14.74 19.58 -4.92
C LEU A 195 15.32 20.23 -6.19
N ALA A 196 14.72 20.01 -7.36
CA ALA A 196 15.23 20.52 -8.63
C ALA A 196 15.39 22.05 -8.63
N ASP A 197 14.49 22.76 -7.94
CA ASP A 197 14.54 24.21 -7.72
C ASP A 197 15.77 24.67 -6.92
N LEU A 198 16.28 23.85 -5.99
CA LEU A 198 17.43 24.19 -5.16
C LEU A 198 18.78 23.83 -5.79
N ILE A 199 18.79 22.85 -6.71
CA ILE A 199 20.01 22.37 -7.38
C ILE A 199 20.39 23.29 -8.56
N HIS A 200 19.39 23.93 -9.18
CA HIS A 200 19.55 24.77 -10.36
C HIS A 200 19.43 26.27 -10.07
N ALA A 201 19.30 26.67 -8.80
CA ALA A 201 19.33 28.06 -8.35
C ALA A 201 20.76 28.59 -8.22
#